data_AF-A0A4D4L3Q8-F1
#
_entry.id   AF-A0A4D4L3Q8-F1
#
_cell.length_a   1.000
_cell.length_b   1.000
_cell.length_c   1.000
_cell.angle_alpha   90.00
_cell.angle_beta   90.00
_cell.angle_gamma   90.00
#
_symmetry.space_group_name_H-M   'P 1'
#
loop_
_entity.id
_entity.type
_entity.pdbx_description
1 polymer ?
#
loop_
_entity_poly.entity_id
_entity_poly.type
_entity_poly.pdbx_seq_one_letter_code
_entity_poly.pdbx_strand_id
1 'polypeptide(L)'
;MDNQLFDYSPIVERAPIHWPDGARVAFYVGLNVEHYAVDRPSTSIFPDTRALAPDPLNYGWRDYGPRVGIWRLIESLDRHQVRASVMLNSDVAERYPQIIRAGRERNWVWAAHGKNNSILQADMSPRRSVPTSPR
;
A
#
# COMPACT_ATOMS: atom_id res chain seq x y z
N MET A 1 -11.67 -24.75 12.32
CA MET A 1 -10.76 -24.21 13.36
C MET A 1 -11.34 -22.86 13.72
N ASP A 2 -11.80 -22.69 14.95
CA ASP A 2 -12.45 -21.45 15.35
C ASP A 2 -11.41 -20.39 15.70
N ASN A 3 -11.75 -19.13 15.45
CA ASN A 3 -10.87 -18.01 15.76
C ASN A 3 -10.87 -17.76 17.27
N GLN A 4 -9.73 -18.00 17.93
CA GLN A 4 -9.55 -17.80 19.37
C GLN A 4 -8.86 -16.47 19.73
N LEU A 5 -8.53 -15.62 18.74
CA LEU A 5 -7.81 -14.37 18.99
C LEU A 5 -8.72 -13.26 19.52
N PHE A 6 -10.02 -13.35 19.28
CA PHE A 6 -11.01 -12.38 19.76
C PHE A 6 -12.41 -13.01 19.83
N ASP A 7 -13.21 -12.52 20.76
CA ASP A 7 -14.58 -12.98 20.96
C ASP A 7 -15.52 -12.50 19.85
N TYR A 8 -16.59 -13.27 19.62
CA TYR A 8 -17.67 -12.85 18.74
C TYR A 8 -18.38 -11.62 19.31
N SER A 9 -18.48 -10.56 18.50
CA SER A 9 -19.20 -9.34 18.85
C SER A 9 -20.01 -8.85 17.66
N PRO A 10 -21.34 -9.06 17.65
CA PRO A 10 -22.20 -8.67 16.54
C PRO A 10 -22.45 -7.17 16.52
N ILE A 11 -22.68 -6.60 15.33
CA ILE A 11 -22.85 -5.15 15.16
C ILE A 11 -24.06 -4.59 15.95
N VAL A 12 -25.10 -5.41 16.18
CA VAL A 12 -26.31 -5.03 16.91
C VAL A 12 -26.09 -4.87 18.42
N GLU A 13 -25.00 -5.39 18.96
CA GLU A 13 -24.64 -5.29 20.38
C GLU A 13 -23.48 -4.32 20.63
N ARG A 14 -22.85 -3.79 19.57
CA ARG A 14 -21.70 -2.89 19.71
C ARG A 14 -22.12 -1.53 20.26
N ALA A 15 -21.37 -1.04 21.24
CA ALA A 15 -21.51 0.32 21.71
C ALA A 15 -21.29 1.32 20.55
N PRO A 16 -22.08 2.41 20.48
CA PRO A 16 -21.89 3.44 19.47
C PRO A 16 -20.50 4.06 19.55
N ILE A 17 -19.82 4.18 18.40
CA ILE A 17 -18.56 4.91 18.30
C ILE A 17 -18.87 6.40 18.20
N HIS A 18 -18.23 7.20 19.08
CA HIS A 18 -18.33 8.65 19.06
C HIS A 18 -17.06 9.23 18.45
N TRP A 19 -17.18 9.78 17.24
CA TRP A 19 -16.06 10.43 16.57
C TRP A 19 -15.92 11.89 17.04
N PRO A 20 -14.72 12.49 16.86
CA PRO A 20 -14.54 13.92 17.06
C PRO A 20 -15.61 14.76 16.36
N ASP A 21 -15.96 15.89 16.96
CA ASP A 21 -16.92 16.87 16.44
C ASP A 21 -18.34 16.31 16.16
N GLY A 22 -18.68 15.17 16.76
CA GLY A 22 -19.99 14.53 16.56
C GLY A 22 -20.16 13.91 15.16
N ALA A 23 -19.06 13.67 14.44
CA ALA A 23 -19.11 13.03 13.14
C ALA A 23 -19.73 11.63 13.22
N ARG A 24 -20.51 11.27 12.20
CA ARG A 24 -21.20 9.96 12.14
C ARG A 24 -20.41 8.92 11.33
N VAL A 25 -19.45 9.37 10.54
CA VAL A 25 -18.63 8.53 9.66
C VAL A 25 -17.20 9.03 9.74
N ALA A 26 -16.26 8.10 9.94
CA ALA A 26 -14.85 8.32 9.69
C ALA A 26 -14.50 7.66 8.35
N PHE A 27 -13.73 8.35 7.52
CA PHE A 27 -13.13 7.76 6.32
C PHE A 27 -11.65 8.09 6.29
N TYR A 28 -10.88 7.27 5.60
CA TYR A 28 -9.48 7.53 5.31
C TYR A 28 -9.18 7.13 3.86
N VAL A 29 -8.17 7.75 3.27
CA VAL A 29 -7.62 7.32 1.98
C VAL A 29 -6.47 6.37 2.26
N GLY A 30 -6.69 5.09 1.95
CA GLY A 30 -5.62 4.11 1.87
C GLY A 30 -4.96 4.15 0.50
N LEU A 31 -3.80 4.79 0.39
CA LEU A 31 -3.04 4.91 -0.86
C LEU A 31 -1.87 3.92 -0.90
N ASN A 32 -1.92 2.94 -1.78
CA ASN A 32 -0.79 2.05 -2.03
C ASN A 32 0.26 2.76 -2.88
N VAL A 33 1.49 2.84 -2.37
CA VAL A 33 2.65 3.30 -3.14
C VAL A 33 3.66 2.17 -3.14
N GLU A 34 3.77 1.54 -4.30
CA GLU A 34 4.38 0.22 -4.44
C GLU A 34 5.47 0.21 -5.51
N HIS A 35 6.43 -0.69 -5.33
CA HIS A 35 7.46 -0.98 -6.31
C HIS A 35 7.31 -2.44 -6.78
N TYR A 36 7.51 -2.65 -8.08
CA TYR A 36 7.44 -3.95 -8.74
C TYR A 36 8.73 -4.20 -9.53
N ALA A 37 9.28 -5.40 -9.43
CA ALA A 37 10.36 -5.85 -10.29
C ALA A 37 9.82 -6.23 -11.68
N VAL A 38 10.59 -5.90 -12.72
CA VAL A 38 10.18 -6.03 -14.14
C VAL A 38 9.99 -7.48 -14.56
N ASP A 39 10.86 -8.36 -14.05
CA ASP A 39 11.04 -9.75 -14.45
C ASP A 39 10.44 -10.74 -13.44
N ARG A 40 9.64 -10.25 -12.49
CA ARG A 40 9.01 -11.05 -11.44
C ARG A 40 7.49 -11.09 -11.64
N PRO A 41 6.87 -12.27 -11.55
CA PRO A 41 5.42 -12.37 -11.39
C PRO A 41 4.98 -11.58 -10.15
N SER A 42 3.86 -10.87 -10.26
CA SER A 42 3.29 -10.04 -9.18
C SER A 42 1.80 -9.87 -9.44
N THR A 43 1.11 -9.01 -8.68
CA THR A 43 -0.30 -8.65 -8.92
C THR A 43 -0.54 -8.31 -10.38
N SER A 44 -1.48 -9.00 -11.04
CA SER A 44 -1.78 -8.81 -12.46
C SER A 44 -3.23 -8.38 -12.64
N ILE A 45 -3.45 -7.31 -13.39
CA ILE A 45 -4.79 -6.90 -13.86
C ILE A 45 -5.21 -7.69 -15.10
N PHE A 46 -4.23 -8.26 -15.82
CA PHE A 46 -4.45 -9.14 -16.95
C PHE A 46 -3.83 -10.51 -16.65
N PRO A 47 -4.64 -11.50 -16.25
CA PRO A 47 -4.15 -12.79 -15.79
C PRO A 47 -3.42 -13.60 -16.86
N ASP A 48 -3.75 -13.45 -18.14
CA ASP A 48 -3.24 -14.33 -19.20
C ASP A 48 -1.75 -14.08 -19.51
N THR A 49 -1.23 -12.88 -19.27
CA THR A 49 0.20 -12.57 -19.47
C THR A 49 1.05 -12.78 -18.22
N ARG A 50 0.45 -13.13 -17.07
CA ARG A 50 1.14 -13.19 -15.76
C ARG A 50 2.34 -14.14 -15.69
N ALA A 51 2.39 -15.12 -16.60
CA ALA A 51 3.44 -16.13 -16.67
C ALA A 51 4.64 -15.67 -17.52
N LEU A 52 4.51 -14.57 -18.27
CA LEU A 52 5.61 -13.99 -19.04
C LEU A 52 6.62 -13.31 -18.10
N ALA A 53 7.91 -13.40 -18.45
CA ALA A 53 8.98 -12.75 -17.72
C ALA A 53 9.99 -12.14 -18.74
N PRO A 54 9.97 -10.82 -18.96
CA PRO A 54 9.06 -9.84 -18.35
C PRO A 54 7.63 -9.92 -18.90
N ASP A 55 6.66 -9.45 -18.10
CA ASP A 55 5.26 -9.25 -18.49
C ASP A 55 5.03 -7.75 -18.79
N PRO A 56 5.25 -7.29 -20.03
CA PRO A 56 5.21 -5.86 -20.35
C PRO A 56 3.83 -5.24 -20.15
N LEU A 57 2.76 -6.02 -20.34
CA LEU A 57 1.39 -5.53 -20.22
C LEU A 57 1.06 -5.21 -18.76
N ASN A 58 1.37 -6.12 -17.83
CA ASN A 58 1.20 -5.81 -16.42
C ASN A 58 2.26 -4.83 -15.89
N TYR A 59 3.49 -4.86 -16.42
CA TYR A 59 4.50 -3.91 -15.97
C TYR A 59 4.16 -2.46 -16.33
N GLY A 60 3.54 -2.23 -17.49
CA GLY A 60 3.19 -0.89 -17.96
C GLY A 60 2.33 -0.09 -16.97
N TRP A 61 1.26 -0.69 -16.42
CA TRP A 61 0.42 0.01 -15.44
C TRP A 61 1.11 0.17 -14.09
N ARG A 62 1.96 -0.79 -13.68
CA ARG A 62 2.75 -0.72 -12.44
C ARG A 62 3.73 0.44 -12.48
N ASP A 63 4.40 0.63 -13.61
CA ASP A 63 5.37 1.71 -13.83
C ASP A 63 4.70 3.08 -14.05
N TYR A 64 3.47 3.10 -14.61
CA TYR A 64 2.67 4.32 -14.72
C TYR A 64 2.36 4.96 -13.37
N GLY A 65 2.09 4.15 -12.32
CA GLY A 65 1.76 4.61 -10.98
C GLY A 65 2.74 5.64 -10.41
N PRO A 66 4.01 5.28 -10.17
CA PRO A 66 5.01 6.20 -9.61
C PRO A 66 5.46 7.30 -10.59
N ARG A 67 5.30 7.10 -11.91
CA ARG A 67 5.72 8.09 -12.92
C ARG A 67 4.71 9.18 -13.18
N VAL A 68 3.42 8.84 -13.19
CA VAL A 68 2.35 9.74 -13.65
C VAL A 68 1.16 9.71 -12.70
N GLY A 69 0.66 8.53 -12.34
CA GLY A 69 -0.58 8.39 -11.58
C GLY A 69 -0.53 9.09 -10.22
N ILE A 70 0.59 8.94 -9.49
CA ILE A 70 0.77 9.53 -8.16
C ILE A 70 0.67 11.06 -8.17
N TRP A 71 1.17 11.73 -9.20
CA TRP A 71 1.18 13.20 -9.28
C TRP A 71 -0.22 13.76 -9.52
N ARG A 72 -1.01 13.08 -10.36
CA ARG A 72 -2.43 13.41 -10.58
C ARG A 72 -3.27 13.17 -9.32
N LEU A 73 -2.98 12.10 -8.59
CA LEU A 73 -3.63 11.81 -7.32
C LEU A 73 -3.29 12.88 -6.27
N ILE A 74 -2.03 13.30 -6.19
CA ILE A 74 -1.60 14.39 -5.33
C ILE A 74 -2.40 15.67 -5.61
N GLU A 75 -2.53 16.07 -6.88
CA GLU A 75 -3.32 17.25 -7.25
C GLU A 75 -4.79 17.14 -6.80
N SER A 76 -5.38 15.96 -6.92
CA SER A 76 -6.76 15.73 -6.50
C SER A 76 -6.91 15.75 -4.98
N LEU A 77 -5.98 15.14 -4.24
CA LEU A 77 -5.98 15.14 -2.77
C LEU A 77 -5.77 16.56 -2.22
N ASP A 78 -4.86 17.32 -2.82
CA ASP A 78 -4.59 18.71 -2.45
C ASP A 78 -5.84 19.58 -2.67
N ARG A 79 -6.51 19.43 -3.82
CA ARG A 79 -7.75 20.16 -4.13
C ARG A 79 -8.86 19.93 -3.10
N HIS A 80 -8.96 18.72 -2.56
CA HIS A 80 -9.97 18.35 -1.57
C HIS A 80 -9.46 18.43 -0.13
N GLN A 81 -8.22 18.90 0.08
CA GLN A 81 -7.56 18.99 1.39
C GLN A 81 -7.57 17.66 2.16
N VAL A 82 -7.45 16.53 1.43
CA VAL A 82 -7.45 15.19 2.02
C VAL A 82 -6.02 14.71 2.22
N ARG A 83 -5.71 14.35 3.46
CA ARG A 83 -4.44 13.72 3.84
C ARG A 83 -4.49 12.22 3.53
N ALA A 84 -3.52 11.71 2.77
CA ALA A 84 -3.41 10.27 2.49
C ALA A 84 -2.78 9.49 3.65
N SER A 85 -3.25 8.25 3.82
CA SER A 85 -2.55 7.20 4.57
C SER A 85 -1.91 6.23 3.59
N VAL A 86 -0.59 6.27 3.51
CA VAL A 86 0.18 5.56 2.51
C VAL A 86 0.62 4.20 3.02
N MET A 87 0.25 3.14 2.31
CA MET A 87 0.84 1.82 2.45
C MET A 87 2.09 1.76 1.56
N LEU A 88 3.25 1.90 2.19
CA LEU A 88 4.52 2.15 1.52
C LEU A 88 5.40 0.89 1.46
N ASN A 89 5.80 0.49 0.26
CA ASN A 89 6.90 -0.45 0.07
C ASN A 89 8.24 0.21 0.43
N SER A 90 9.13 -0.45 1.17
CA SER A 90 10.42 0.16 1.54
C SER A 90 11.28 0.53 0.33
N ASP A 91 11.23 -0.26 -0.75
CA ASP A 91 12.02 0.00 -1.98
C ASP A 91 11.61 1.32 -2.66
N VAL A 92 10.39 1.82 -2.44
CA VAL A 92 9.94 3.12 -2.96
C VAL A 92 10.80 4.26 -2.41
N ALA A 93 11.27 4.16 -1.16
CA ALA A 93 12.08 5.22 -0.55
C ALA A 93 13.39 5.44 -1.30
N GLU A 94 14.01 4.36 -1.80
CA GLU A 94 15.24 4.41 -2.59
C GLU A 94 14.97 4.69 -4.07
N ARG A 95 13.90 4.11 -4.63
CA ARG A 95 13.61 4.15 -6.08
C ARG A 95 12.91 5.43 -6.51
N TYR A 96 12.02 5.96 -5.68
CA TYR A 96 11.14 7.10 -6.00
C TYR A 96 11.16 8.17 -4.88
N PRO A 97 12.35 8.69 -4.48
CA PRO A 97 12.47 9.61 -3.35
C PRO A 97 11.65 10.91 -3.51
N GLN A 98 11.32 11.30 -4.75
CA GLN A 98 10.44 12.43 -5.05
C GLN A 98 9.04 12.24 -4.43
N ILE A 99 8.50 11.02 -4.45
CA ILE A 99 7.19 10.70 -3.87
C ILE A 99 7.25 10.83 -2.35
N ILE A 100 8.35 10.38 -1.73
CA ILE A 100 8.56 10.52 -0.29
C ILE A 100 8.60 12.00 0.11
N ARG A 101 9.34 12.83 -0.63
CA ARG A 101 9.39 14.28 -0.38
C ARG A 101 8.00 14.92 -0.49
N ALA A 102 7.28 14.63 -1.57
CA ALA A 102 5.94 15.17 -1.81
C ALA A 102 4.94 14.79 -0.69
N GLY A 103 5.00 13.54 -0.21
CA GLY A 103 4.17 13.10 0.90
C GLY A 103 4.58 13.74 2.24
N ARG A 104 5.88 13.94 2.49
CA ARG A 104 6.36 14.62 3.71
C ARG A 104 5.91 16.08 3.77
N GLU A 105 5.99 16.80 2.66
CA GLU A 105 5.49 18.19 2.54
C GLU A 105 4.00 18.30 2.85
N ARG A 106 3.23 17.26 2.51
CA ARG A 106 1.78 17.15 2.77
C ARG A 106 1.43 16.48 4.09
N ASN A 107 2.45 16.21 4.91
CA ASN A 107 2.31 15.51 6.17
C ASN A 107 1.57 14.16 6.01
N TRP A 108 1.74 13.39 4.94
CA TRP A 108 1.05 12.10 4.79
C TRP A 108 1.38 11.11 5.93
N VAL A 109 0.47 10.18 6.20
CA VAL A 109 0.72 9.07 7.14
C VAL A 109 1.45 7.96 6.39
N TRP A 110 2.46 7.36 7.01
CA TRP A 110 3.26 6.28 6.42
C TRP A 110 3.05 4.98 7.19
N ALA A 111 2.46 3.99 6.55
CA ALA A 111 2.29 2.63 7.05
C ALA A 111 3.19 1.67 6.25
N ALA A 112 3.98 0.86 6.94
CA ALA A 112 4.88 -0.09 6.29
C ALA A 112 4.07 -1.19 5.57
N HIS A 113 4.43 -1.46 4.31
CA HIS A 113 3.72 -2.43 3.45
C HIS A 113 4.71 -3.37 2.74
N GLY A 114 5.66 -3.94 3.48
CA GLY A 114 6.67 -4.86 2.92
C GLY A 114 7.76 -4.18 2.10
N LYS A 115 8.66 -4.98 1.52
CA LYS A 115 9.83 -4.47 0.78
C LYS A 115 9.47 -3.96 -0.62
N ASN A 116 8.79 -4.80 -1.39
CA ASN A 116 8.22 -4.54 -2.71
C ASN A 116 7.05 -5.51 -2.93
N ASN A 117 6.26 -5.28 -3.98
CA ASN A 117 5.09 -6.10 -4.28
C ASN A 117 5.39 -7.26 -5.26
N SER A 118 6.67 -7.64 -5.37
CA SER A 118 7.15 -8.77 -6.18
C SER A 118 7.68 -9.94 -5.34
N ILE A 119 7.68 -9.81 -4.02
CA ILE A 119 8.02 -10.88 -3.08
C ILE A 119 6.79 -11.15 -2.23
N LEU A 120 6.13 -12.29 -2.49
CA LEU A 120 5.01 -12.76 -1.68
C LEU A 120 5.54 -13.28 -0.33
N GLN A 121 4.92 -12.83 0.75
CA GLN A 121 5.34 -13.19 2.10
C GLN A 121 4.76 -14.55 2.57
N ALA A 122 3.73 -15.06 1.89
CA ALA A 122 2.98 -16.25 2.29
C ALA A 122 3.86 -17.50 2.48
N ASP A 123 4.90 -17.66 1.65
CA ASP A 123 5.81 -18.82 1.68
C ASP A 123 7.19 -18.50 2.28
N MET A 124 7.34 -17.35 2.95
CA MET A 124 8.60 -17.00 3.58
C MET A 124 8.75 -17.71 4.93
N SER A 125 9.90 -18.36 5.13
CA SER A 125 10.28 -18.82 6.47
C SER A 125 10.36 -17.62 7.44
N PRO A 126 10.02 -17.77 8.73
CA PRO A 126 10.11 -16.70 9.73
C PRO A 126 11.50 -16.02 9.83
N ARG A 127 12.56 -16.76 9.50
CA ARG A 127 13.93 -16.23 9.46
C ARG A 127 14.21 -15.29 8.29
N ARG A 128 13.43 -15.39 7.21
CA ARG A 128 13.51 -14.55 6.00
C ARG A 128 12.58 -13.34 6.05
N SER A 129 11.58 -13.30 6.94
CA SER A 129 10.66 -12.16 7.09
C SER A 129 11.24 -11.01 7.91
N VAL A 130 12.32 -11.25 8.66
CA VAL A 130 13.06 -10.22 9.39
C VAL A 130 14.18 -9.69 8.48
N PRO A 131 14.21 -8.39 8.13
CA PRO A 131 15.34 -7.83 7.42
C PRO A 131 16.60 -8.03 8.28
N THR A 132 17.56 -8.79 7.78
CA THR A 132 18.90 -8.82 8.38
C THR A 132 19.50 -7.44 8.13
N SER A 133 19.47 -6.58 9.15
CA SER A 133 20.20 -5.30 9.11
C SER A 133 21.65 -5.60 8.77
N PRO A 134 22.24 -5.00 7.72
CA PRO A 134 23.68 -4.92 7.67
C PRO A 134 24.12 -4.04 8.85
N ARG A 135 25.17 -4.48 9.53
CA ARG A 135 25.92 -3.62 10.46
C ARG A 135 26.68 -2.57 9.68
#